data_AF-X0XAP5-F1
#
_entry.id   AF-X0XAP5-F1
#
_cell.length_a   1.000
_cell.length_b   1.000
_cell.length_c   1.000
_cell.angle_alpha   90.00
_cell.angle_beta   90.00
_cell.angle_gamma   90.00
#
_symmetry.space_group_name_H-M   'P 1'
#
loop_
_entity.id
_entity.type
_entity.pdbx_description
1 polymer ?
#
loop_
_entity_poly.entity_id
_entity_poly.type
_entity_poly.pdbx_seq_one_letter_code
_entity_poly.pdbx_strand_id
1 'polypeptide(L)'
;WDESSDSLMWNWEDLRKKIKKTGVRNSLLVAPMPTASTSQILGNNEAMEPYTSNLYTRRTLAGEFTVINKHLMSDLEDLGIWDQDMKDKIIYHRGSVQNITEIPLVLRNIYKTAWELKQKSIIDQAIDRGRFICQSQSLNIFCETPNYELLTKIHFYGWKKGLKTGSYYIRSKPSMSAQQFTIDPEVVEKIKNKRQEEEEVCEMCSG
;
A
#
# COMPACT_ATOMS: atom_id res chain seq x y z
N TRP A 1 9.31 -3.24 24.15
CA TRP A 1 8.27 -3.15 25.19
C TRP A 1 8.79 -2.49 26.47
N ASP A 2 10.12 -2.37 26.65
CA ASP A 2 10.77 -1.68 27.80
C ASP A 2 11.60 -0.45 27.40
N GLU A 3 11.26 0.20 26.28
CA GLU A 3 11.90 1.44 25.84
C GLU A 3 11.11 2.63 26.39
N SER A 4 11.79 3.67 26.89
CA SER A 4 11.13 4.89 27.35
C SER A 4 10.39 5.51 26.16
N SER A 5 9.07 5.68 26.31
CA SER A 5 8.26 6.45 25.36
C SER A 5 8.44 7.94 25.65
N ASP A 6 9.67 8.44 25.53
CA ASP A 6 9.98 9.86 25.62
C ASP A 6 9.56 10.54 24.30
N SER A 7 8.27 10.46 23.97
CA SER A 7 7.74 11.25 22.88
C SER A 7 7.52 12.68 23.38
N LEU A 8 8.13 13.65 22.70
CA LEU A 8 7.99 15.08 23.01
C LEU A 8 6.53 15.58 22.90
N MET A 9 5.61 14.77 22.40
CA MET A 9 4.22 15.13 22.16
C MET A 9 3.32 14.97 23.39
N TRP A 10 3.58 13.99 24.28
CA TRP A 10 2.67 13.67 25.39
C TRP A 10 3.41 13.33 26.69
N ASN A 11 2.90 13.85 27.82
CA ASN A 11 3.43 13.54 29.15
C ASN A 11 2.84 12.23 29.70
N TRP A 12 3.47 11.11 29.37
CA TRP A 12 3.04 9.77 29.82
C TRP A 12 3.16 9.57 31.34
N GLU A 13 4.07 10.28 32.01
CA GLU A 13 4.24 10.19 33.47
C GLU A 13 3.05 10.78 34.23
N ASP A 14 2.56 11.95 33.79
CA ASP A 14 1.35 12.55 34.36
C ASP A 14 0.13 11.64 34.16
N LEU A 15 -0.02 11.08 32.95
CA LEU A 15 -1.11 10.13 32.66
C LEU A 15 -1.03 8.88 33.56
N ARG A 16 0.17 8.29 33.75
CA ARG A 16 0.38 7.16 34.67
C ARG A 16 -0.05 7.50 36.10
N LYS A 17 0.30 8.69 36.59
CA LYS A 17 -0.10 9.15 37.95
C LYS A 17 -1.61 9.28 38.07
N LYS A 18 -2.29 9.84 37.06
CA LYS A 18 -3.75 9.95 37.02
C LYS A 18 -4.42 8.57 37.04
N ILE A 19 -3.97 7.65 36.19
CA ILE A 19 -4.48 6.27 36.12
C ILE A 19 -4.34 5.56 37.48
N LYS A 20 -3.21 5.71 38.18
CA LYS A 20 -3.03 5.13 39.52
C LYS A 20 -4.00 5.70 40.57
N LYS A 21 -4.39 6.97 40.43
CA LYS A 21 -5.29 7.65 41.38
C LYS A 21 -6.76 7.31 41.14
N THR A 22 -7.21 7.33 39.89
CA THR A 22 -8.64 7.23 39.55
C THR A 22 -9.02 5.95 38.82
N GLY A 23 -8.04 5.13 38.44
CA GLY A 23 -8.25 3.98 37.58
C GLY A 23 -8.60 4.36 36.14
N VAL A 24 -8.98 3.34 35.37
CA VAL A 24 -9.55 3.47 34.02
C VAL A 24 -10.88 2.72 33.98
N ARG A 25 -11.82 3.19 33.16
CA ARG A 25 -13.14 2.54 33.01
C ARG A 25 -13.07 1.25 32.20
N ASN A 26 -12.21 1.21 31.18
CA ASN A 26 -12.11 0.11 30.23
C ASN A 26 -10.79 -0.64 30.43
N SER A 27 -10.82 -1.97 30.37
CA SER A 27 -9.62 -2.81 30.45
C SER A 27 -8.75 -2.74 29.19
N LEU A 28 -9.38 -2.54 28.03
CA LEU A 28 -8.75 -2.44 26.70
C LEU A 28 -9.46 -1.35 25.88
N LEU A 29 -8.71 -0.65 25.01
CA LEU A 29 -9.18 0.52 24.25
C LEU A 29 -8.95 0.43 22.74
N VAL A 30 -7.77 -0.04 22.31
CA VAL A 30 -7.31 0.10 20.91
C VAL A 30 -7.12 -1.27 20.26
N ALA A 31 -7.78 -1.48 19.13
CA ALA A 31 -7.68 -2.66 18.27
C ALA A 31 -7.98 -2.29 16.80
N PRO A 32 -6.98 -1.87 16.00
CA PRO A 32 -7.21 -1.51 14.60
C PRO A 32 -7.73 -2.71 13.79
N MET A 33 -8.97 -2.59 13.35
CA MET A 33 -9.71 -3.60 12.60
C MET A 33 -9.66 -3.34 11.09
N PRO A 34 -10.03 -4.31 10.24
CA PRO A 34 -10.31 -4.05 8.84
C PRO A 34 -11.48 -3.08 8.73
N THR A 35 -11.37 -2.07 7.87
CA THR A 35 -12.41 -1.04 7.69
C THR A 35 -13.07 -1.07 6.33
N ALA A 36 -12.93 -2.16 5.55
CA ALA A 36 -13.42 -2.31 4.17
C ALA A 36 -14.70 -1.53 3.83
N SER A 37 -15.81 -1.77 4.53
CA SER A 37 -17.09 -1.10 4.23
C SER A 37 -17.12 0.37 4.65
N THR A 38 -16.60 0.70 5.84
CA THR A 38 -16.65 2.07 6.36
C THR A 38 -15.64 2.99 5.66
N SER A 39 -14.46 2.50 5.32
CA SER A 39 -13.49 3.22 4.50
C SER A 39 -14.04 3.49 3.12
N GLN A 40 -14.73 2.53 2.50
CA GLN A 40 -15.40 2.72 1.22
C GLN A 40 -16.49 3.80 1.29
N ILE A 41 -17.34 3.78 2.32
CA ILE A 41 -18.39 4.80 2.54
C ILE A 41 -17.75 6.20 2.68
N LEU A 42 -16.63 6.30 3.39
CA LEU A 42 -15.91 7.55 3.62
C LEU A 42 -14.94 7.94 2.49
N GLY A 43 -14.76 7.09 1.47
CA GLY A 43 -13.82 7.33 0.38
C GLY A 43 -12.34 7.34 0.81
N ASN A 44 -12.00 6.53 1.81
CA ASN A 44 -10.65 6.35 2.37
C ASN A 44 -10.06 4.98 1.98
N ASN A 45 -8.74 4.83 2.12
CA ASN A 45 -8.11 3.51 2.04
C ASN A 45 -8.46 2.65 3.26
N GLU A 46 -8.34 1.33 3.12
CA GLU A 46 -8.63 0.39 4.20
C GLU A 46 -7.57 0.45 5.31
N ALA A 47 -8.06 0.58 6.55
CA ALA A 47 -7.31 0.51 7.79
C ALA A 47 -5.96 1.25 7.75
N MET A 48 -4.89 0.57 8.15
CA MET A 48 -3.50 1.04 8.09
C MET A 48 -2.74 0.43 6.91
N GLU A 49 -3.45 -0.02 5.87
CA GLU A 49 -2.84 -0.68 4.72
C GLU A 49 -2.28 0.35 3.73
N PRO A 50 -1.21 0.02 2.99
CA PRO A 50 -0.87 0.74 1.77
C PRO A 50 -1.96 0.57 0.71
N TYR A 51 -2.00 1.47 -0.28
CA TYR A 51 -2.86 1.27 -1.45
C TYR A 51 -2.45 -0.01 -2.19
N THR A 52 -3.38 -0.94 -2.38
CA THR A 52 -3.11 -2.19 -3.10
C THR A 52 -2.99 -1.98 -4.61
N SER A 53 -3.61 -0.93 -5.13
CA SER A 53 -3.47 -0.42 -6.49
C SER A 53 -3.87 1.06 -6.53
N ASN A 54 -3.32 1.83 -7.47
CA ASN A 54 -3.87 3.16 -7.80
C ASN A 54 -5.08 3.09 -8.73
N LEU A 55 -5.61 1.90 -9.00
CA LEU A 55 -6.89 1.66 -9.67
C LEU A 55 -7.84 0.94 -8.70
N TYR A 56 -9.08 1.39 -8.66
CA TYR A 56 -10.14 0.71 -7.93
C TYR A 56 -11.41 0.61 -8.77
N THR A 57 -12.08 -0.53 -8.67
CA THR A 57 -13.34 -0.77 -9.35
C THR A 57 -14.49 -0.24 -8.50
N ARG A 58 -15.23 0.73 -9.01
CA ARG A 58 -16.46 1.23 -8.41
C ARG A 58 -17.66 0.59 -9.09
N ARG A 59 -18.41 -0.21 -8.33
CA ARG A 59 -19.69 -0.77 -8.78
C ARG A 59 -20.80 0.27 -8.58
N THR A 60 -21.58 0.50 -9.62
CA THR A 60 -22.78 1.35 -9.58
C THR A 60 -23.94 0.60 -10.23
N LEU A 61 -25.17 1.13 -10.13
CA LEU A 61 -26.32 0.58 -10.83
C LEU A 61 -26.15 0.54 -12.35
N ALA A 62 -25.30 1.43 -12.90
CA ALA A 62 -25.01 1.54 -14.33
C ALA A 62 -23.86 0.63 -14.82
N GLY A 63 -23.22 -0.12 -13.92
CA GLY A 63 -22.09 -1.00 -14.25
C GLY A 63 -20.87 -0.82 -13.35
N GLU A 64 -19.78 -1.50 -13.72
CA GLU A 64 -18.48 -1.40 -13.06
C GLU A 64 -17.59 -0.37 -13.78
N PHE A 65 -17.08 0.60 -13.03
CA PHE A 65 -16.20 1.63 -13.56
C PHE A 65 -14.83 1.55 -12.88
N THR A 66 -13.77 1.56 -13.69
CA THR A 66 -12.40 1.70 -13.19
C THR A 66 -12.14 3.17 -12.85
N VAL A 67 -11.76 3.42 -11.60
CA VAL A 67 -11.46 4.77 -11.09
C VAL A 67 -10.00 4.80 -10.65
N ILE A 68 -9.29 5.88 -10.98
CA ILE A 68 -7.91 6.11 -10.55
C ILE A 68 -7.91 6.76 -9.17
N ASN A 69 -6.88 6.46 -8.37
CA ASN A 69 -6.62 7.10 -7.09
C ASN A 69 -6.74 8.62 -7.22
N LYS A 70 -7.75 9.20 -6.55
CA LYS A 70 -8.07 10.63 -6.61
C LYS A 70 -6.88 11.52 -6.24
N HIS A 71 -6.00 11.04 -5.34
CA HIS A 71 -4.81 11.78 -4.92
C HIS A 71 -3.77 11.82 -6.05
N LEU A 72 -3.50 10.67 -6.67
CA LEU A 72 -2.61 10.58 -7.83
C LEU A 72 -3.12 11.45 -8.99
N MET A 73 -4.42 11.39 -9.28
CA MET A 73 -5.03 12.21 -10.32
C MET A 73 -4.81 13.71 -10.06
N SER A 74 -5.11 14.18 -8.84
CA SER A 74 -4.90 15.58 -8.45
C SER A 74 -3.43 16.01 -8.62
N ASP A 75 -2.48 15.19 -8.19
CA ASP A 75 -1.05 15.52 -8.33
C ASP A 75 -0.59 15.55 -9.79
N LEU A 76 -1.16 14.70 -10.66
CA LEU A 76 -0.87 14.70 -12.09
C LEU A 76 -1.52 15.89 -12.80
N GLU A 77 -2.71 16.32 -12.37
CA GLU A 77 -3.39 17.52 -12.85
C GLU A 77 -2.60 18.78 -12.47
N ASP A 78 -2.12 18.86 -11.22
CA ASP A 78 -1.29 19.98 -10.74
C ASP A 78 0.05 20.08 -11.50
N LEU A 79 0.58 18.95 -11.97
CA LEU A 79 1.75 18.90 -12.85
C LEU A 79 1.45 19.17 -14.32
N GLY A 80 0.17 19.25 -14.72
CA GLY A 80 -0.24 19.44 -16.11
C GLY A 80 0.06 18.24 -17.03
N ILE A 81 0.28 17.05 -16.48
CA ILE A 81 0.57 15.81 -17.23
C ILE A 81 -0.60 14.82 -17.22
N TRP A 82 -1.75 15.24 -16.72
CA TRP A 82 -2.97 14.44 -16.72
C TRP A 82 -3.73 14.56 -18.03
N ASP A 83 -3.76 13.46 -18.78
CA ASP A 83 -4.54 13.32 -20.01
C ASP A 83 -5.03 11.87 -20.19
N GLN A 84 -5.70 11.61 -21.33
CA GLN A 84 -6.22 10.28 -21.65
C GLN A 84 -5.09 9.25 -21.86
N ASP A 85 -3.93 9.65 -22.39
CA ASP A 85 -2.77 8.77 -22.59
C ASP A 85 -2.17 8.33 -21.23
N MET A 86 -2.01 9.26 -20.30
CA MET A 86 -1.57 9.00 -18.93
C MET A 86 -2.52 8.03 -18.22
N LYS A 87 -3.83 8.26 -18.35
CA LYS A 87 -4.85 7.37 -17.82
C LYS A 87 -4.71 5.95 -18.37
N ASP A 88 -4.53 5.81 -19.68
CA ASP A 88 -4.41 4.51 -20.34
C ASP A 88 -3.11 3.79 -19.96
N LYS A 89 -2.00 4.52 -19.79
CA LYS A 89 -0.75 3.98 -19.23
C LYS A 89 -0.92 3.45 -17.81
N ILE A 90 -1.61 4.17 -16.94
CA ILE A 90 -1.87 3.71 -15.56
C ILE A 90 -2.75 2.45 -15.59
N ILE A 91 -3.76 2.39 -16.46
CA ILE A 91 -4.61 1.20 -16.64
C ILE A 91 -3.79 0.01 -17.15
N TYR A 92 -2.92 0.25 -18.15
CA TYR A 92 -2.01 -0.73 -18.72
C TYR A 92 -1.08 -1.33 -17.65
N HIS A 93 -0.51 -0.49 -16.80
CA HIS A 93 0.33 -0.90 -15.68
C HIS A 93 -0.46 -1.32 -14.43
N ARG A 94 -1.78 -1.51 -14.55
CA ARG A 94 -2.67 -2.02 -13.48
C ARG A 94 -2.60 -1.21 -12.19
N GLY A 95 -2.44 0.10 -12.34
CA GLY A 95 -2.36 1.05 -11.23
C GLY A 95 -0.98 1.15 -10.59
N SER A 96 0.04 0.45 -11.13
CA SER A 96 1.43 0.81 -10.83
C SER A 96 1.82 2.03 -11.67
N VAL A 97 2.53 2.96 -11.05
CA VAL A 97 3.11 4.13 -11.74
C VAL A 97 4.62 4.01 -11.91
N GLN A 98 5.24 2.91 -11.47
CA GLN A 98 6.70 2.80 -11.40
C GLN A 98 7.36 2.85 -12.78
N ASN A 99 6.67 2.33 -13.80
CA ASN A 99 7.18 2.21 -15.17
C ASN A 99 6.73 3.35 -16.10
N ILE A 100 6.12 4.41 -15.55
CA ILE A 100 5.68 5.59 -16.33
C ILE A 100 6.73 6.68 -16.12
N THR A 101 7.64 6.83 -17.07
CA THR A 101 8.81 7.71 -16.96
C THR A 101 8.44 9.19 -16.94
N GLU A 102 7.29 9.54 -17.51
CA GLU A 102 6.72 10.89 -17.48
C GLU A 102 6.33 11.32 -16.04
N ILE A 103 6.09 10.37 -15.13
CA ILE A 103 5.80 10.68 -13.73
C ILE A 103 7.10 10.87 -12.94
N PRO A 104 7.32 12.03 -12.28
CA PRO A 104 8.51 12.27 -11.48
C PRO A 104 8.76 11.19 -10.44
N LEU A 105 10.03 10.87 -10.20
CA LEU A 105 10.43 9.83 -9.25
C LEU A 105 9.86 10.06 -7.83
N VAL A 106 9.71 11.32 -7.42
CA VAL A 106 9.11 11.68 -6.12
C VAL A 106 7.67 11.19 -6.03
N LEU A 107 6.84 11.45 -7.04
CA LEU A 107 5.46 10.96 -7.08
C LEU A 107 5.41 9.44 -7.22
N ARG A 108 6.27 8.83 -8.06
CA ARG A 108 6.36 7.37 -8.15
C ARG A 108 6.68 6.73 -6.80
N ASN A 109 7.51 7.37 -5.97
CA ASN A 109 7.80 6.89 -4.62
C ASN A 109 6.63 7.05 -3.65
N ILE A 110 5.84 8.13 -3.76
CA ILE A 110 4.63 8.36 -2.94
C ILE A 110 3.54 7.33 -3.28
N TYR A 111 3.33 7.06 -4.57
CA TYR A 111 2.26 6.20 -5.07
C TYR A 111 2.66 4.74 -5.26
N LYS A 112 3.66 4.27 -4.49
CA LYS A 112 4.02 2.85 -4.45
C LYS A 112 2.83 2.02 -3.96
N THR A 113 2.52 0.96 -4.70
CA THR A 113 1.48 0.02 -4.28
C THR A 113 2.00 -0.92 -3.19
N ALA A 114 1.10 -1.61 -2.49
CA ALA A 114 1.43 -2.60 -1.47
C ALA A 114 2.42 -3.68 -1.95
N TRP A 115 2.41 -3.96 -3.26
CA TRP A 115 3.28 -4.95 -3.93
C TRP A 115 4.70 -4.43 -4.19
N GLU A 116 4.86 -3.10 -4.28
CA GLU A 116 6.14 -2.44 -4.56
C GLU A 116 6.88 -2.05 -3.27
N LEU A 117 6.21 -2.15 -2.14
CA LEU A 117 6.77 -1.90 -0.82
C LEU A 117 7.47 -3.14 -0.28
N LYS A 118 8.61 -2.92 0.41
CA LYS A 118 9.27 -4.00 1.15
C LYS A 118 8.35 -4.43 2.29
N GLN A 119 7.92 -5.69 2.29
CA GLN A 119 7.04 -6.24 3.33
C GLN A 119 7.62 -6.06 4.75
N LYS A 120 8.95 -6.12 4.89
CA LYS A 120 9.64 -5.82 6.15
C LYS A 120 9.28 -4.43 6.68
N SER A 121 9.24 -3.40 5.82
CA SER A 121 8.89 -2.03 6.23
C SER A 121 7.47 -1.92 6.75
N ILE A 122 6.53 -2.69 6.19
CA ILE A 122 5.15 -2.77 6.68
C ILE A 122 5.13 -3.40 8.08
N ILE A 123 5.89 -4.49 8.27
CA ILE A 123 6.02 -5.17 9.56
C ILE A 123 6.67 -4.27 10.62
N ASP A 124 7.74 -3.54 10.26
CA ASP A 124 8.42 -2.59 11.15
C ASP A 124 7.42 -1.53 11.66
N GLN A 125 6.65 -0.91 10.76
CA GLN A 125 5.63 0.05 11.15
C GLN A 125 4.50 -0.57 12.00
N ALA A 126 4.16 -1.84 11.79
CA ALA A 126 3.21 -2.56 12.63
C ALA A 126 3.77 -2.81 14.04
N ILE A 127 5.07 -3.11 14.16
CA ILE A 127 5.77 -3.26 15.44
C ILE A 127 5.79 -1.93 16.19
N ASP A 128 6.16 -0.85 15.51
CA ASP A 128 6.29 0.48 16.11
C ASP A 128 4.95 0.96 16.67
N ARG A 129 3.87 0.89 15.87
CA ARG A 129 2.53 1.25 16.36
C ARG A 129 2.00 0.28 17.40
N GLY A 130 2.40 -1.00 17.33
CA GLY A 130 1.97 -2.07 18.23
C GLY A 130 2.26 -1.77 19.70
N ARG A 131 3.31 -1.00 19.98
CA ARG A 131 3.68 -0.51 21.33
C ARG A 131 2.57 0.29 22.00
N PHE A 132 1.70 0.93 21.21
CA PHE A 132 0.60 1.77 21.67
C PHE A 132 -0.78 1.08 21.53
N ILE A 133 -0.81 -0.20 21.16
CA ILE A 133 -2.02 -0.99 20.95
C ILE A 133 -2.16 -2.03 22.08
N CYS A 134 -3.17 -1.85 22.93
CA CYS A 134 -3.41 -2.78 24.05
C CYS A 134 -3.89 -4.16 23.59
N GLN A 135 -4.69 -4.23 22.51
CA GLN A 135 -5.09 -5.49 21.89
C GLN A 135 -4.11 -5.90 20.79
N SER A 136 -4.57 -6.11 19.56
CA SER A 136 -3.73 -6.37 18.38
C SER A 136 -4.22 -5.53 17.19
N GLN A 137 -3.73 -5.84 16.00
CA GLN A 137 -4.06 -5.16 14.75
C GLN A 137 -4.19 -6.16 13.60
N SER A 138 -5.13 -5.94 12.69
CA SER A 138 -5.32 -6.78 11.50
C SER A 138 -4.27 -6.50 10.43
N LEU A 139 -3.11 -7.17 10.51
CA LEU A 139 -1.98 -6.97 9.61
C LEU A 139 -2.02 -7.94 8.42
N ASN A 140 -2.29 -7.44 7.21
CA ASN A 140 -2.13 -8.22 5.99
C ASN A 140 -0.66 -8.26 5.52
N ILE A 141 -0.28 -9.38 4.91
CA ILE A 141 1.02 -9.61 4.27
C ILE A 141 0.81 -9.61 2.76
N PHE A 142 1.56 -8.78 2.03
CA PHE A 142 1.52 -8.71 0.57
C PHE A 142 2.73 -9.42 0.01
N CYS A 143 2.49 -10.52 -0.70
CA CYS A 143 3.53 -11.36 -1.25
C CYS A 143 3.09 -11.84 -2.63
N GLU A 144 3.58 -11.16 -3.67
CA GLU A 144 3.20 -11.43 -5.06
C GLU A 144 3.40 -12.91 -5.43
N THR A 145 4.57 -13.46 -5.14
CA THR A 145 4.89 -14.89 -5.33
C THR A 145 5.29 -15.53 -4.01
N PRO A 146 4.33 -16.13 -3.27
CA PRO A 146 4.60 -16.75 -1.99
C PRO A 146 5.47 -18.00 -2.16
N ASN A 147 6.50 -18.11 -1.32
CA ASN A 147 7.31 -19.31 -1.19
C ASN A 147 7.63 -19.58 0.29
N TYR A 148 7.98 -20.83 0.60
CA TYR A 148 8.22 -21.28 1.97
C TYR A 148 9.29 -20.47 2.69
N GLU A 149 10.40 -20.18 2.01
CA GLU A 149 11.52 -19.46 2.61
C GLU A 149 11.11 -18.03 3.01
N LEU A 150 10.42 -17.32 2.13
CA LEU A 150 9.97 -15.95 2.34
C LEU A 150 8.92 -15.87 3.45
N LEU A 151 7.89 -16.72 3.41
CA LEU A 151 6.84 -16.73 4.44
C LEU A 151 7.39 -17.09 5.82
N THR A 152 8.31 -18.06 5.87
CA THR A 152 9.01 -18.43 7.11
C THR A 152 9.78 -17.23 7.67
N LYS A 153 10.57 -16.54 6.84
CA LYS A 153 11.29 -15.33 7.25
C LYS A 153 10.35 -14.25 7.79
N ILE A 154 9.23 -13.98 7.10
CA ILE A 154 8.23 -12.98 7.51
C ILE A 154 7.63 -13.32 8.89
N HIS A 155 7.16 -14.55 9.08
CA HIS A 155 6.52 -14.95 10.33
C HIS A 155 7.50 -14.95 11.52
N PHE A 156 8.69 -15.52 11.34
CA PHE A 156 9.71 -15.50 12.40
C PHE A 156 10.20 -14.10 12.72
N TYR A 157 10.27 -13.20 11.73
CA TYR A 157 10.63 -11.81 11.94
C TYR A 157 9.61 -11.09 12.84
N GLY A 158 8.32 -11.17 12.48
CA GLY A 158 7.24 -10.57 13.27
C GLY A 158 7.16 -11.13 14.69
N TRP A 159 7.26 -12.46 14.83
CA TRP A 159 7.25 -13.13 16.14
C TRP A 159 8.41 -12.68 17.03
N LYS A 160 9.66 -12.68 16.52
CA LYS A 160 10.85 -12.25 17.27
C LYS A 160 10.76 -10.79 17.72
N LYS A 161 10.02 -9.95 17.00
CA LYS A 161 9.80 -8.54 17.32
C LYS A 161 8.58 -8.30 18.21
N GLY A 162 7.86 -9.34 18.61
CA GLY A 162 6.74 -9.26 19.54
C GLY A 162 5.44 -8.76 18.93
N LEU A 163 5.22 -8.96 17.62
CA LEU A 163 3.89 -8.78 17.04
C LEU A 163 2.91 -9.78 17.66
N LYS A 164 1.76 -9.28 18.11
CA LYS A 164 0.66 -10.09 18.65
C LYS A 164 -0.09 -10.85 17.55
N THR A 165 -0.32 -10.19 16.41
CA THR A 165 -0.84 -10.82 15.18
C THR A 165 0.26 -10.82 14.13
N GLY A 166 0.80 -11.99 13.81
CA GLY A 166 1.87 -12.14 12.82
C GLY A 166 1.38 -12.05 11.36
N SER A 167 0.10 -12.36 11.11
CA SER A 167 -0.57 -12.21 9.82
C SER A 167 -2.08 -12.34 10.01
N TYR A 168 -2.85 -11.54 9.26
CA TYR A 168 -4.29 -11.71 9.08
C TYR A 168 -4.55 -12.49 7.79
N TYR A 169 -4.33 -11.88 6.63
CA TYR A 169 -4.26 -12.58 5.34
C TYR A 169 -2.87 -12.49 4.72
N ILE A 170 -2.49 -13.52 3.96
CA ILE A 170 -1.41 -13.46 2.98
C ILE A 170 -2.08 -13.23 1.62
N ARG A 171 -1.82 -12.08 1.02
CA ARG A 171 -2.32 -11.69 -0.29
C ARG A 171 -1.25 -12.02 -1.33
N SER A 172 -1.61 -12.83 -2.32
CA SER A 172 -0.79 -13.13 -3.50
C SER A 172 -1.45 -12.64 -4.77
N LYS A 173 -0.67 -12.56 -5.85
CA LYS A 173 -1.20 -12.34 -7.20
C LYS A 173 -1.02 -13.63 -8.01
N PRO A 174 -1.98 -13.98 -8.88
CA PRO A 174 -1.78 -15.06 -9.83
C PRO A 174 -0.62 -14.73 -10.77
N SER A 175 0.21 -15.72 -11.07
CA SER A 175 1.37 -15.59 -11.99
C SER A 175 0.96 -15.30 -13.44
N MET A 176 -0.27 -15.67 -13.80
CA MET A 176 -0.88 -15.37 -15.09
C MET A 176 -2.08 -14.45 -14.89
N SER A 177 -2.09 -13.38 -15.67
CA SER A 177 -3.13 -12.37 -15.63
C SER A 177 -3.82 -12.29 -16.98
N ALA A 178 -5.14 -12.30 -16.99
CA ALA A 178 -5.93 -12.17 -18.21
C ALA A 178 -5.59 -10.88 -18.97
N GLN A 179 -5.67 -10.96 -20.30
CA GLN A 179 -5.46 -9.84 -21.21
C GLN A 179 -6.52 -8.77 -20.94
N GLN A 180 -6.11 -7.51 -20.80
CA GLN A 180 -7.03 -6.40 -20.52
C GLN A 180 -7.81 -6.06 -21.80
N PHE A 181 -9.14 -6.26 -21.78
CA PHE A 181 -10.03 -5.95 -22.90
C PHE A 181 -10.42 -4.47 -22.99
N THR A 182 -10.00 -3.66 -22.01
CA THR A 182 -10.42 -2.25 -21.88
C THR A 182 -9.46 -1.25 -22.50
N ILE A 183 -8.33 -1.69 -23.05
CA ILE A 183 -7.33 -0.81 -23.67
C ILE A 183 -7.32 -1.11 -25.16
N ASP A 184 -7.30 -0.05 -25.98
CA ASP A 184 -7.16 -0.17 -27.42
C ASP A 184 -5.86 -0.92 -27.75
N PRO A 185 -5.90 -1.99 -28.59
CA PRO A 185 -4.72 -2.69 -29.04
C PRO A 185 -3.60 -1.77 -29.58
N GLU A 186 -3.95 -0.66 -30.23
CA GLU A 186 -2.97 0.29 -30.76
C GLU A 186 -2.17 0.99 -29.65
N VAL A 187 -2.82 1.31 -28.52
CA VAL A 187 -2.16 1.91 -27.34
C VAL A 187 -1.21 0.90 -26.71
N VAL A 188 -1.63 -0.37 -26.63
CA VAL A 188 -0.78 -1.46 -26.13
C VAL A 188 0.48 -1.62 -26.99
N GLU A 189 0.34 -1.52 -28.32
CA GLU A 189 1.45 -1.66 -29.26
C GLU A 189 2.41 -0.47 -29.18
N LYS A 190 1.91 0.77 -29.07
CA LYS A 190 2.73 1.97 -28.85
C LYS A 190 3.56 1.88 -27.57
N ILE A 191 2.97 1.43 -26.46
CA ILE A 191 3.69 1.28 -25.19
C ILE A 191 4.78 0.21 -25.29
N LYS A 192 4.51 -0.91 -25.98
CA LYS A 192 5.51 -1.96 -26.20
C LYS A 192 6.69 -1.47 -27.05
N ASN A 193 6.42 -0.76 -28.14
CA ASN A 193 7.44 -0.26 -29.05
C ASN A 193 8.34 0.79 -28.36
N LYS A 194 7.73 1.73 -27.62
CA LYS A 194 8.49 2.74 -26.86
C LYS A 194 9.42 2.11 -25.82
N ARG A 195 9.00 1.02 -25.18
CA ARG A 195 9.83 0.27 -24.24
C ARG A 195 10.99 -0.46 -24.92
N GLN A 196 10.76 -1.04 -26.11
CA GLN A 196 11.84 -1.67 -26.88
C GLN A 196 12.90 -0.64 -27.30
N GLU A 197 12.48 0.56 -27.71
CA GLU A 197 13.39 1.67 -28.02
C GLU A 197 14.19 2.11 -26.77
N GLU A 198 13.56 2.23 -25.60
CA GLU A 198 14.25 2.58 -24.35
C GLU A 198 15.22 1.48 -23.86
N GLU A 199 14.90 0.20 -24.06
CA GLU A 199 15.78 -0.93 -23.74
C GLU A 199 16.97 -1.02 -24.73
N GLU A 200 16.77 -0.80 -26.04
CA GLU A 200 17.84 -0.77 -27.05
C GLU A 200 18.81 0.40 -26.84
N VAL A 201 18.32 1.58 -26.46
CA VAL A 201 19.17 2.75 -26.15
C VAL A 201 20.06 2.50 -24.91
N CYS A 202 19.58 1.72 -23.94
CA CYS A 202 20.34 1.35 -22.75
C CYS A 202 21.49 0.36 -23.07
N GLU A 203 21.28 -0.57 -24.00
CA GLU A 203 22.32 -1.51 -24.44
C GLU A 203 23.42 -0.83 -25.26
N MET A 204 23.10 0.21 -26.03
CA MET A 204 24.07 0.94 -26.85
C MET A 204 25.05 1.83 -26.05
N CYS A 205 24.74 2.20 -24.80
CA CYS A 205 25.65 2.95 -23.93
C CYS A 205 26.63 2.05 -23.15
N SER A 206 26.56 0.72 -23.35
CA SER A 206 27.38 -0.29 -22.66
C SER A 206 28.48 -0.89 -23.54
N GLY A 207 28.71 -0.33 -24.74
CA GLY A 207 29.72 -0.77 -25.72
C GLY A 207 31.01 0.04 -25.70
#